data_AF-A0A6P6K1M7-F1
#
_entry.id   AF-A0A6P6K1M7-F1
#
_cell.length_a   1.000
_cell.length_b   1.000
_cell.length_c   1.000
_cell.angle_alpha   90.00
_cell.angle_beta   90.00
_cell.angle_gamma   90.00
#
_symmetry.space_group_name_H-M   'P 1'
#
loop_
_entity.id
_entity.type
_entity.pdbx_description
1 polymer ?
#
loop_
_entity_poly.entity_id
_entity_poly.type
_entity_poly.pdbx_seq_one_letter_code
_entity_poly.pdbx_strand_id
1 'polypeptide(L)'
;MMEEVSGPRSCTAKPPHSLLEWKKRVKSEYMRLRQLKRFRKAEEVKALFQSNRRKIEGRTELLNEEWSKLRIQSIPLSTTSGSLPSKKLCMVESGFPSFPNQAVAMRPLTTVAGIPFMYSWSPLQQNFMVEDETFLHNIPLHGR
;
A
#
# COMPACT_ATOMS: atom_id res chain seq x y z
N MET A 1 -24.91 37.11 -72.74
CA MET A 1 -23.93 36.03 -72.86
C MET A 1 -22.86 36.29 -71.82
N MET A 2 -22.83 35.49 -70.74
CA MET A 2 -21.74 35.20 -69.81
C MET A 2 -22.37 34.50 -68.61
N GLU A 3 -22.40 33.16 -68.65
CA GLU A 3 -22.69 32.30 -67.51
C GLU A 3 -21.40 32.16 -66.69
N GLU A 4 -21.44 32.53 -65.41
CA GLU A 4 -20.38 32.24 -64.44
C GLU A 4 -20.67 30.87 -63.81
N VAL A 5 -19.88 29.86 -64.20
CA VAL A 5 -19.95 28.50 -63.66
C VAL A 5 -19.24 28.45 -62.31
N SER A 6 -20.04 28.38 -61.23
CA SER A 6 -19.54 28.11 -59.88
C SER A 6 -19.17 26.63 -59.74
N GLY A 7 -17.86 26.34 -59.68
CA GLY A 7 -17.33 24.99 -59.52
C GLY A 7 -17.65 24.37 -58.14
N PRO A 8 -17.63 23.02 -58.01
CA PRO A 8 -17.99 22.34 -56.78
C PRO A 8 -16.96 22.61 -55.67
N ARG A 9 -17.44 23.11 -54.53
CA ARG A 9 -16.66 23.24 -53.29
C ARG A 9 -16.11 21.87 -52.88
N SER A 10 -14.80 21.72 -52.90
CA SER A 10 -14.13 20.53 -52.37
C SER A 10 -14.43 20.41 -50.87
N CYS A 11 -15.12 19.33 -50.50
CA CYS A 11 -15.25 18.91 -49.11
C CYS A 11 -13.85 18.56 -48.59
N THR A 12 -13.31 19.39 -47.69
CA THR A 12 -12.06 19.11 -47.00
C THR A 12 -12.28 17.95 -46.03
N ALA A 13 -12.01 16.73 -46.48
CA ALA A 13 -11.89 15.57 -45.61
C ALA A 13 -10.81 15.88 -44.55
N LYS A 14 -11.20 15.87 -43.27
CA LYS A 14 -10.30 16.15 -42.15
C LYS A 14 -9.12 15.16 -42.21
N PRO A 15 -7.86 15.60 -42.10
CA PRO A 15 -6.71 14.72 -42.17
C PRO A 15 -6.77 13.67 -41.05
N PRO A 16 -6.22 12.46 -41.29
CA PRO A 16 -6.21 11.39 -40.30
C PRO A 16 -5.50 11.89 -39.03
N HIS A 17 -6.21 11.81 -37.90
CA HIS A 17 -5.71 12.23 -36.60
C HIS A 17 -4.36 11.59 -36.30
N SER A 18 -3.38 12.41 -35.95
CA SER A 18 -2.04 11.93 -35.58
C SER A 18 -2.10 11.01 -34.35
N LEU A 19 -1.19 10.04 -34.24
CA LEU A 19 -1.11 9.13 -33.08
C LEU A 19 -1.04 9.89 -31.74
N LEU A 20 -0.40 11.06 -31.73
CA LEU A 20 -0.31 11.92 -30.55
C LEU A 20 -1.65 12.57 -30.18
N GLU A 21 -2.43 13.01 -31.16
CA GLU A 21 -3.80 13.50 -30.94
C GLU A 21 -4.70 12.41 -30.35
N TRP A 22 -4.58 11.17 -30.85
CA TRP A 22 -5.30 10.04 -30.29
C TRP A 22 -4.93 9.79 -28.83
N LYS A 23 -3.64 9.78 -28.47
CA LYS A 23 -3.20 9.65 -27.07
C LYS A 23 -3.77 10.75 -26.18
N LYS A 24 -3.78 12.01 -26.65
CA LYS A 24 -4.37 13.14 -25.92
C LYS A 24 -5.88 12.95 -25.72
N ARG A 25 -6.61 12.58 -26.79
CA ARG A 25 -8.06 12.37 -26.74
C ARG A 25 -8.44 11.21 -25.82
N VAL A 26 -7.72 10.09 -25.88
CA VAL A 26 -7.92 8.93 -25.00
C VAL A 26 -7.69 9.32 -23.54
N LYS A 27 -6.61 10.05 -23.23
CA LYS A 27 -6.34 10.51 -21.86
C LYS A 27 -7.46 11.43 -21.33
N SER A 28 -7.91 12.38 -22.14
CA SER A 28 -9.00 13.29 -21.76
C SER A 28 -10.31 12.54 -21.54
N GLU A 29 -10.66 11.62 -22.44
CA GLU A 29 -11.88 10.82 -22.33
C GLU A 29 -11.84 9.87 -21.12
N TYR A 30 -10.68 9.27 -20.86
CA TYR A 30 -10.45 8.48 -19.65
C TYR A 30 -10.70 9.30 -18.38
N MET A 31 -10.14 10.52 -18.30
CA MET A 31 -10.32 11.39 -17.13
C MET A 31 -11.80 11.80 -16.97
N ARG A 32 -12.47 12.16 -18.07
CA ARG A 32 -13.91 12.49 -18.09
C ARG A 32 -14.76 11.33 -17.56
N LEU A 33 -14.53 10.12 -18.08
CA LEU A 33 -15.25 8.92 -17.66
C LEU A 33 -14.95 8.54 -16.21
N ARG A 34 -13.70 8.67 -15.76
CA ARG A 34 -13.30 8.41 -14.37
C ARG A 34 -14.01 9.36 -13.39
N GLN A 35 -14.07 10.65 -13.70
CA GLN A 35 -14.79 11.63 -12.87
C GLN A 35 -16.29 11.33 -12.85
N LEU A 36 -16.91 11.11 -14.02
CA LEU A 36 -18.33 10.78 -14.12
C LEU A 36 -18.67 9.51 -13.31
N LYS A 37 -17.87 8.45 -13.42
CA LYS A 37 -18.03 7.22 -12.63
C LYS A 37 -17.86 7.46 -11.13
N ARG A 38 -16.88 8.28 -10.73
CA ARG A 38 -16.66 8.65 -9.32
C ARG A 38 -17.87 9.38 -8.74
N PHE A 39 -18.41 10.38 -9.46
CA PHE A 39 -19.59 11.13 -9.00
C PHE A 39 -20.82 10.25 -8.92
N ARG A 40 -21.09 9.42 -9.94
CA ARG A 40 -22.23 8.48 -9.94
C ARG A 40 -22.20 7.50 -8.77
N LYS A 41 -21.02 7.02 -8.39
CA LYS A 41 -20.84 6.04 -7.29
C LYS A 41 -20.66 6.68 -5.92
N ALA A 42 -20.61 8.00 -5.79
CA ALA A 42 -20.19 8.65 -4.54
C ALA A 42 -21.11 8.30 -3.36
N GLU A 43 -22.44 8.41 -3.56
CA GLU A 43 -23.41 8.10 -2.52
C GLU A 43 -23.50 6.59 -2.21
N GLU A 44 -23.41 5.75 -3.24
CA GLU A 44 -23.36 4.29 -3.06
C GLU A 44 -22.15 3.88 -2.21
N VAL A 45 -20.97 4.41 -2.52
CA VAL A 45 -19.75 4.18 -1.76
C VAL A 45 -19.89 4.69 -0.32
N LYS A 46 -20.50 5.86 -0.11
CA LYS A 46 -20.77 6.39 1.24
C LYS A 46 -21.68 5.46 2.05
N ALA A 47 -22.74 4.94 1.44
CA ALA A 47 -23.63 3.98 2.07
C ALA A 47 -22.90 2.66 2.40
N LEU A 48 -22.04 2.17 1.50
CA LEU A 48 -21.19 1.01 1.76
C LEU A 48 -20.21 1.25 2.91
N PHE A 49 -19.60 2.43 3.00
CA PHE A 49 -18.74 2.81 4.12
C PHE A 49 -19.49 2.81 5.45
N GLN A 50 -20.70 3.37 5.50
CA GLN A 50 -21.54 3.37 6.72
C GLN A 50 -21.98 1.94 7.11
N SER A 51 -22.35 1.10 6.13
CA SER A 51 -22.65 -0.31 6.38
C SER A 51 -21.42 -1.06 6.91
N ASN A 52 -20.25 -0.84 6.31
CA ASN A 52 -19.00 -1.45 6.75
C ASN A 52 -18.59 -0.95 8.15
N ARG A 53 -18.85 0.32 8.48
CA ARG A 53 -18.59 0.89 9.80
C ARG A 53 -19.35 0.14 10.89
N ARG A 54 -20.64 -0.13 10.68
CA ARG A 54 -21.44 -0.96 11.60
C ARG A 54 -20.88 -2.38 11.78
N LYS A 55 -20.38 -2.99 10.70
CA LYS A 55 -19.72 -4.31 10.79
C LYS A 55 -18.42 -4.25 11.58
N ILE A 56 -17.63 -3.20 11.40
CA ILE A 56 -16.40 -2.97 12.18
C ILE A 56 -16.77 -2.82 13.64
N GLU A 57 -17.73 -1.95 13.97
CA GLU A 57 -18.19 -1.71 15.35
C GLU A 57 -18.61 -3.01 16.03
N GLY A 58 -19.50 -3.79 15.42
CA GLY A 58 -19.92 -5.07 16.01
C GLY A 58 -18.78 -6.07 16.21
N ARG A 59 -17.83 -6.15 15.27
CA ARG A 59 -16.65 -7.04 15.42
C ARG A 59 -15.69 -6.55 16.51
N THR A 60 -15.45 -5.23 16.57
CA THR A 60 -14.56 -4.65 17.58
C THR A 60 -15.15 -4.73 18.97
N GLU A 61 -16.47 -4.62 19.11
CA GLU A 61 -17.17 -4.79 20.38
C GLU A 61 -17.01 -6.21 20.92
N LEU A 62 -17.25 -7.23 20.08
CA LEU A 62 -17.00 -8.64 20.44
C LEU A 62 -15.55 -8.89 20.89
N LEU A 63 -14.57 -8.39 20.13
CA LEU A 63 -13.15 -8.52 20.49
C LEU A 63 -12.82 -7.77 21.79
N ASN A 64 -13.43 -6.61 22.02
CA ASN A 64 -13.21 -5.83 23.24
C ASN A 64 -13.85 -6.50 24.47
N GLU A 65 -15.02 -7.13 24.32
CA GLU A 65 -15.63 -7.94 25.36
C GLU A 65 -14.79 -9.17 25.72
N GLU A 66 -14.25 -9.87 24.71
CA GLU A 66 -13.32 -10.99 24.92
C GLU A 66 -12.04 -10.53 25.62
N TRP A 67 -11.45 -9.42 25.17
CA TRP A 67 -10.24 -8.86 25.76
C TRP A 67 -10.46 -8.38 27.20
N SER A 68 -11.60 -7.77 27.50
CA SER A 68 -11.93 -7.26 28.85
C SER A 68 -12.08 -8.36 29.90
N LYS A 69 -12.34 -9.61 29.47
CA LYS A 69 -12.39 -10.79 30.35
C LYS A 69 -10.99 -11.30 30.71
N LEU A 70 -9.96 -10.92 29.95
CA LEU A 70 -8.58 -11.35 30.18
C LEU A 70 -7.95 -10.53 31.31
N ARG A 71 -7.33 -11.21 32.28
CA ARG A 71 -6.51 -10.58 33.32
C ARG A 71 -5.04 -10.62 32.92
N ILE A 72 -4.66 -9.76 31.98
CA ILE A 72 -3.28 -9.65 31.51
C ILE A 72 -2.49 -8.77 32.49
N GLN A 73 -1.39 -9.29 33.04
CA GLN A 73 -0.48 -8.50 33.86
C GLN A 73 0.23 -7.46 32.99
N SER A 74 0.22 -6.20 33.41
CA SER A 74 1.03 -5.16 32.75
C SER A 74 2.52 -5.50 32.87
N ILE A 75 3.31 -5.12 31.87
CA ILE A 75 4.75 -5.36 31.89
C ILE A 75 5.35 -4.51 33.01
N PRO A 76 5.96 -5.12 34.05
CA PRO A 76 6.61 -4.34 35.08
C PRO A 76 7.82 -3.62 34.48
N LEU A 77 8.08 -2.39 34.95
CA LEU A 77 9.33 -1.74 34.62
C LEU A 77 10.47 -2.65 35.06
N SER A 78 11.39 -2.92 34.15
CA SER A 78 12.64 -3.62 34.48
C SER A 78 13.38 -2.74 35.45
N THR A 79 13.22 -3.00 36.75
CA THR A 79 13.93 -2.25 37.77
C THR A 79 15.42 -2.47 37.56
N THR A 80 16.19 -1.40 37.75
CA THR A 80 17.64 -1.41 37.88
C THR A 80 18.04 -2.16 39.16
N SER A 81 17.58 -3.40 39.31
CA SER A 81 17.87 -4.24 40.47
C SER A 81 19.29 -4.75 40.34
N GLY A 82 20.17 -4.08 41.07
CA GLY A 82 21.57 -4.44 41.23
C GLY A 82 22.43 -4.02 40.05
N SER A 83 23.22 -2.97 40.28
CA SER A 83 24.50 -2.75 39.60
C SER A 83 25.36 -4.02 39.75
N LEU A 84 25.16 -4.97 38.83
CA LEU A 84 26.18 -5.95 38.50
C LEU A 84 27.15 -5.22 37.58
N PRO A 85 28.46 -5.14 37.92
CA PRO A 85 29.44 -4.32 37.20
C PRO A 85 29.60 -4.61 35.70
N SER A 86 28.96 -5.66 35.19
CA SER A 86 29.15 -6.24 33.86
C SER A 86 27.94 -6.15 32.92
N LYS A 87 26.82 -5.50 33.32
CA LYS A 87 25.64 -5.35 32.44
C LYS A 87 25.78 -4.13 31.52
N LYS A 88 25.76 -4.36 30.20
CA LYS A 88 25.76 -3.29 29.18
C LYS A 88 24.46 -2.45 29.32
N LEU A 89 24.58 -1.12 29.33
CA LEU A 89 23.43 -0.20 29.45
C LEU A 89 23.00 0.34 28.08
N CYS A 90 21.70 0.50 27.87
CA CYS A 90 21.11 1.27 26.76
C CYS A 90 20.65 2.62 27.31
N MET A 91 21.13 3.70 26.71
CA MET A 91 20.72 5.06 27.05
C MET A 91 19.77 5.58 25.97
N VAL A 92 18.65 6.16 26.41
CA VAL A 92 17.70 6.87 25.55
C VAL A 92 17.78 8.33 25.92
N GLU A 93 18.17 9.15 24.94
CA GLU A 93 18.21 10.59 25.08
C GLU A 93 16.84 11.21 24.77
N SER A 94 16.52 12.26 25.50
CA SER A 94 15.29 13.01 25.29
C SER A 94 15.55 14.29 24.50
N GLY A 95 14.75 14.53 23.46
CA GLY A 95 14.71 15.82 22.77
C GLY A 95 14.01 16.93 23.57
N PHE A 96 13.33 16.58 24.68
CA PHE A 96 12.68 17.55 25.56
C PHE A 96 13.64 17.97 26.68
N PRO A 97 13.97 19.27 26.82
CA PRO A 97 14.98 19.75 27.78
C PRO A 97 14.69 19.43 29.25
N SER A 98 13.41 19.31 29.62
CA SER A 98 12.98 19.05 31.00
C SER A 98 12.92 17.56 31.36
N PHE A 99 13.12 16.67 30.39
CA PHE A 99 13.00 15.24 30.61
C PHE A 99 14.39 14.59 30.59
N PRO A 100 14.80 13.92 31.69
CA PRO A 100 16.15 13.38 31.81
C PRO A 100 16.37 12.20 30.86
N ASN A 101 17.62 12.02 30.46
CA ASN A 101 18.06 10.81 29.76
C ASN A 101 17.84 9.59 30.67
N GLN A 102 17.35 8.50 30.09
CA GLN A 102 17.08 7.27 30.84
C GLN A 102 18.08 6.20 30.41
N ALA A 103 18.61 5.46 31.39
CA ALA A 103 19.48 4.32 31.16
C ALA A 103 18.86 3.04 31.74
N VAL A 104 18.80 1.99 30.92
CA VAL A 104 18.24 0.68 31.30
C VAL A 104 19.24 -0.41 30.95
N ALA A 105 19.34 -1.45 31.79
CA ALA A 105 20.18 -2.60 31.51
C ALA A 105 19.70 -3.34 30.25
N MET A 106 20.62 -3.58 29.32
CA MET A 106 20.32 -4.41 28.15
C MET A 106 20.28 -5.88 28.52
N ARG A 107 19.20 -6.54 28.16
CA ARG A 107 19.07 -7.98 28.24
C ARG A 107 19.51 -8.58 26.89
N PRO A 108 20.67 -9.26 26.81
CA PRO A 108 21.05 -9.95 25.58
C PRO A 108 20.04 -11.06 25.29
N LEU A 109 19.62 -11.18 24.03
CA LEU A 109 18.89 -12.34 23.56
C LEU A 109 19.90 -13.49 23.36
N THR A 110 19.51 -14.70 23.74
CA THR A 110 20.33 -15.89 23.53
C THR A 110 20.49 -16.17 22.03
N THR A 111 21.69 -16.58 21.62
CA THR A 111 21.97 -16.94 20.23
C THR A 111 21.14 -18.16 19.82
N VAL A 112 20.52 -18.08 18.64
CA VAL A 112 19.80 -19.18 17.99
C VAL A 112 20.50 -19.49 16.67
N ALA A 113 20.61 -20.77 16.31
CA ALA A 113 21.22 -21.18 15.04
C ALA A 113 20.40 -20.68 13.84
N GLY A 114 21.07 -20.05 12.88
CA GLY A 114 20.46 -19.61 11.63
C GLY A 114 20.25 -20.77 10.67
N ILE A 115 19.22 -20.67 9.84
CA ILE A 115 18.99 -21.56 8.68
C ILE A 115 19.41 -20.84 7.39
N PRO A 116 19.79 -21.58 6.32
CA PRO A 116 20.09 -20.98 5.02
C PRO A 116 18.90 -20.22 4.42
N PHE A 117 19.19 -19.19 3.62
CA PHE A 117 18.18 -18.46 2.86
C PHE A 117 17.57 -19.35 1.77
N MET A 118 16.23 -19.46 1.78
CA MET A 118 15.49 -20.17 0.75
C MET A 118 14.19 -19.41 0.42
N TYR A 119 13.94 -19.19 -0.87
CA TYR A 119 12.64 -18.71 -1.33
C TYR A 119 11.65 -19.86 -1.37
N SER A 120 10.37 -19.55 -1.18
CA SER A 120 9.31 -20.54 -1.33
C SER A 120 9.16 -20.98 -2.78
N TRP A 121 8.92 -22.27 -2.97
CA TRP A 121 8.63 -22.88 -4.25
C TRP A 121 7.52 -23.92 -4.07
N SER A 122 6.73 -24.18 -5.11
CA SER A 122 5.65 -25.17 -5.08
C SER A 122 6.20 -26.55 -5.50
N PRO A 123 5.90 -27.64 -4.76
CA PRO A 123 6.36 -28.97 -5.13
C PRO A 123 5.68 -29.48 -6.41
N LEU A 124 6.43 -30.17 -7.27
CA LEU A 124 5.93 -30.72 -8.54
C LEU A 124 6.24 -32.20 -8.66
N GLN A 125 5.23 -33.01 -9.03
CA GLN A 125 5.39 -34.44 -9.35
C GLN A 125 5.77 -34.67 -10.81
N GLN A 126 5.39 -33.74 -11.70
CA GLN A 126 5.73 -33.71 -13.11
C GLN A 126 5.92 -32.27 -13.56
N ASN A 127 6.58 -32.07 -14.71
CA ASN A 127 6.85 -30.72 -15.24
C ASN A 127 5.57 -29.96 -15.57
N PHE A 128 5.59 -28.63 -15.34
CA PHE A 128 4.49 -27.72 -15.68
C PHE A 128 4.97 -26.74 -16.76
N MET A 129 4.25 -26.69 -17.87
CA MET A 129 4.55 -25.78 -18.99
C MET A 129 3.96 -24.40 -18.70
N VAL A 130 4.76 -23.34 -18.88
CA VAL A 130 4.39 -21.95 -18.59
C VAL A 130 4.62 -21.09 -19.84
N GLU A 131 3.69 -20.19 -20.11
CA GLU A 131 3.80 -19.21 -21.20
C GLU A 131 4.76 -18.06 -20.84
N ASP A 132 5.40 -17.47 -21.85
CA ASP A 132 6.34 -16.37 -21.64
C ASP A 132 5.64 -15.09 -21.14
N GLU A 133 6.21 -14.46 -20.12
CA GLU A 133 5.78 -13.14 -19.66
C GLU A 133 6.28 -12.04 -20.61
N THR A 134 5.39 -11.12 -21.02
CA THR A 134 5.76 -9.98 -21.88
C THR A 134 6.17 -8.74 -21.10
N PHE A 135 5.80 -8.65 -19.83
CA PHE A 135 6.16 -7.57 -18.91
C PHE A 135 6.41 -8.11 -17.51
N LEU A 136 7.48 -7.63 -16.88
CA LEU A 136 7.73 -7.90 -15.46
C LEU A 136 6.80 -7.05 -14.60
N HIS A 137 6.10 -7.69 -13.66
CA HIS A 137 5.17 -7.01 -12.74
C HIS A 137 5.84 -6.52 -11.45
N ASN A 138 7.10 -6.92 -11.21
CA ASN A 138 7.87 -6.56 -10.02
C ASN A 138 9.26 -6.06 -10.43
N ILE A 139 9.77 -5.08 -9.69
CA ILE A 139 11.15 -4.60 -9.81
C ILE A 139 11.92 -5.15 -8.60
N PRO A 140 12.91 -6.03 -8.81
CA PRO A 140 13.67 -6.60 -7.70
C PRO A 140 14.46 -5.52 -6.93
N LEU A 141 14.21 -5.42 -5.62
CA LEU A 141 14.92 -4.50 -4.72
C LEU A 141 16.28 -5.09 -4.32
N HIS A 142 17.32 -4.73 -5.07
CA HIS A 142 18.71 -5.10 -4.75
C HIS A 142 19.57 -3.92 -4.27
N GLY A 143 19.09 -2.69 -4.39
CA GLY A 143 19.74 -1.47 -3.92
C GLY A 143 19.13 -0.95 -2.62
N ARG A 144 19.94 -0.24 -1.83
CA ARG A 144 19.45 0.67 -0.78
C ARG A 144 19.28 2.07 -1.36
#